data_AF-T1BVU2-F1
#
_entry.id   AF-T1BVU2-F1
#
_cell.length_a   1.000
_cell.length_b   1.000
_cell.length_c   1.000
_cell.angle_alpha   90.00
_cell.angle_beta   90.00
_cell.angle_gamma   90.00
#
_symmetry.space_group_name_H-M   'P 1'
#
loop_
_entity.id
_entity.type
_entity.pdbx_description
1 polymer ?
#
loop_
_entity_poly.entity_id
_entity_poly.type
_entity_poly.pdbx_seq_one_letter_code
_entity_poly.pdbx_strand_id
1 'polypeptide(L)' 'MEICGSCGMEINGKPAMACSTIVSKLHTDKLKIEPLKHYRVVRDLVVDMEPFFEKYREGLPFIIRDDDGV' A
#
# COMPACT_ATOMS: atom_id res chain seq x y z
N MET A 1 -12.65 -5.50 -3.62
CA MET A 1 -12.26 -4.95 -4.94
C MET A 1 -10.98 -4.15 -4.73
N GLU A 2 -9.87 -4.51 -5.38
CA GLU A 2 -8.51 -4.08 -5.04
C GLU A 2 -8.02 -2.86 -5.86
N ILE A 3 -8.90 -1.88 -6.10
CA ILE A 3 -8.62 -0.85 -7.11
C ILE A 3 -7.76 0.30 -6.58
N CYS A 4 -8.08 0.82 -5.40
CA CYS A 4 -7.44 2.05 -4.89
C CYS A 4 -6.11 1.82 -4.17
N GLY A 5 -5.79 0.58 -3.77
CA GLY A 5 -4.58 0.30 -2.98
C GLY A 5 -4.63 0.76 -1.50
N SER A 6 -5.71 1.39 -1.03
CA SER A 6 -5.71 2.09 0.27
C SER A 6 -5.63 1.18 1.51
N CYS A 7 -6.13 -0.05 1.42
CA CYS A 7 -6.21 -0.99 2.53
C CYS A 7 -5.13 -2.07 2.49
N GLY A 8 -3.97 -1.74 1.91
CA GLY A 8 -2.78 -2.59 2.00
C GLY A 8 -2.32 -2.69 3.46
N MET A 9 -2.12 -3.91 3.94
CA MET A 9 -1.63 -4.20 5.29
C MET A 9 -0.96 -5.57 5.34
N GLU A 10 -0.32 -5.90 6.45
CA GLU A 10 0.22 -7.23 6.71
C GLU A 10 -0.86 -8.11 7.35
N ILE A 11 -1.23 -9.21 6.69
CA ILE A 11 -2.21 -10.19 7.16
C ILE A 11 -1.50 -11.53 7.33
N ASN A 12 -1.42 -12.02 8.56
CA ASN A 12 -0.67 -13.22 8.94
C ASN A 12 0.79 -13.20 8.45
N GLY A 13 1.43 -12.02 8.53
CA GLY A 13 2.84 -11.82 8.15
C GLY A 13 3.10 -11.73 6.65
N LYS A 14 2.06 -11.63 5.82
CA LYS A 14 2.17 -11.38 4.38
C LYS A 14 1.47 -10.07 3.99
N PRO A 15 2.04 -9.25 3.10
CA PRO A 15 1.34 -8.08 2.56
C PRO A 15 0.14 -8.53 1.71
N ALA A 16 -1.04 -7.97 1.98
CA ALA A 16 -2.28 -8.29 1.30
C ALA A 16 -3.24 -7.08 1.29
N MET A 17 -4.24 -7.15 0.41
CA MET A 17 -5.32 -6.16 0.33
C MET A 17 -6.47 -6.57 1.26
N ALA A 18 -6.74 -5.81 2.31
CA ALA A 18 -7.73 -6.20 3.30
C ALA A 18 -9.15 -6.28 2.72
N CYS A 19 -9.52 -5.38 1.80
CA CYS A 19 -10.88 -5.30 1.25
C CYS A 19 -11.29 -6.47 0.33
N SER A 20 -10.34 -7.30 -0.06
CA SER A 20 -10.52 -8.48 -0.90
C SER A 20 -10.14 -9.77 -0.19
N THR A 21 -9.49 -9.67 0.97
CA THR A 21 -9.09 -10.82 1.76
C THR A 21 -10.31 -11.44 2.43
N ILE A 22 -10.71 -12.63 1.96
CA ILE A 22 -11.85 -13.37 2.51
C ILE A 22 -11.39 -14.20 3.70
N VAL A 23 -11.87 -13.88 4.90
CA VAL A 23 -11.49 -14.53 6.16
C VAL A 23 -11.67 -16.04 6.12
N SER A 24 -12.77 -16.55 5.55
CA SER A 24 -13.04 -18.00 5.46
C SER A 24 -12.02 -18.78 4.63
N LYS A 25 -11.24 -18.10 3.77
CA LYS A 25 -10.17 -18.72 2.96
C LYS A 25 -8.81 -18.72 3.66
N LEU A 26 -8.70 -18.14 4.86
CA LEU A 26 -7.43 -18.08 5.60
C LEU A 26 -7.16 -19.31 6.48
N HIS A 27 -8.15 -20.21 6.61
CA HIS A 27 -8.03 -21.51 7.30
C HIS A 27 -7.39 -21.43 8.70
N THR A 28 -7.71 -20.37 9.45
CA THR A 28 -7.22 -20.11 10.81
C THR A 28 -8.30 -19.42 11.65
N ASP A 29 -8.34 -19.74 12.94
CA ASP A 29 -9.25 -19.09 13.91
C ASP A 29 -8.66 -17.80 14.51
N LYS A 30 -7.38 -17.52 14.22
CA LYS A 30 -6.67 -16.32 14.69
C LYS A 30 -6.02 -15.61 13.52
N LEU A 31 -6.30 -14.30 13.42
CA LEU A 31 -5.69 -13.41 12.44
C LEU A 31 -4.76 -12.43 13.15
N LYS A 32 -3.55 -12.29 12.61
CA LYS A 32 -2.63 -11.24 13.00
C LYS A 32 -2.63 -10.18 11.91
N ILE A 33 -3.05 -8.97 12.27
CA ILE A 33 -3.10 -7.82 11.36
C ILE A 33 -2.10 -6.78 11.84
N GLU A 34 -1.23 -6.34 10.94
CA GLU A 34 -0.15 -5.41 11.22
C GLU A 34 -0.11 -4.32 10.13
N PRO A 35 0.38 -3.10 10.43
CA PRO A 35 0.62 -2.09 9.41
C PRO A 35 1.62 -2.57 8.35
N LEU A 36 1.62 -1.94 7.17
CA LEU A 36 2.58 -2.25 6.12
C LEU A 36 4.03 -2.09 6.61
N LYS A 37 4.86 -3.12 6.36
CA LYS A 37 6.30 -3.07 6.66
C LYS A 37 6.98 -1.96 5.86
N HIS A 38 8.05 -1.42 6.42
CA HIS A 38 8.90 -0.38 5.82
C HIS A 38 8.26 1.01 5.67
N TYR A 39 7.01 1.19 6.12
CA TYR A 39 6.41 2.51 6.25
C TYR A 39 6.37 2.96 7.71
N ARG A 40 6.42 4.27 7.93
CA ARG A 40 6.27 4.86 9.26
C ARG A 40 4.81 4.75 9.70
N VAL A 41 4.56 4.20 10.88
CA VAL A 41 3.20 4.10 11.44
C VAL A 41 2.77 5.48 11.95
N VAL A 42 1.60 5.94 11.49
CA VAL A 42 0.96 7.15 12.01
C VAL A 42 0.16 6.80 13.27
N ARG A 43 -0.73 5.81 13.16
CA ARG A 43 -1.52 5.23 14.26
C ARG A 43 -2.13 3.90 13.81
N ASP A 44 -2.16 2.92 14.70
CA ASP A 44 -2.75 1.59 14.45
C ASP A 44 -2.23 0.95 13.16
N LEU A 45 -3.10 0.79 12.15
CA LEU A 45 -2.77 0.21 10.85
C LEU A 45 -2.47 1.25 9.77
N VAL A 46 -2.62 2.54 10.09
CA VAL A 46 -2.41 3.64 9.14
C VAL A 46 -0.92 3.97 9.07
N VAL A 47 -0.39 3.96 7.85
CA VAL A 47 1.01 4.27 7.57
C VAL A 47 1.14 5.58 6.77
N ASP A 48 2.30 6.21 6.89
CA ASP A 48 2.66 7.41 6.15
C ASP A 48 3.16 7.06 4.74
N MET A 49 2.39 7.43 3.73
CA MET A 49 2.67 7.15 2.31
C MET A 49 3.40 8.29 1.59
N GLU A 50 3.58 9.46 2.23
CA GLU A 50 4.17 10.63 1.57
C GLU A 50 5.57 10.35 0.99
N PRO A 51 6.50 9.69 1.70
CA PRO A 51 7.83 9.42 1.17
C PRO A 51 7.84 8.52 -0.08
N PHE A 52 6.82 7.68 -0.24
CA PHE A 52 6.65 6.86 -1.45
C PHE A 52 6.23 7.73 -2.64
N PHE A 53 5.25 8.61 -2.44
CA PHE A 53 4.73 9.47 -3.51
C PHE A 53 5.70 10.59 -3.90
N GLU A 54 6.57 11.03 -3.00
CA GLU A 54 7.69 11.94 -3.31
C GLU A 54 8.63 11.29 -4.33
N LYS A 55 9.14 10.08 -4.05
CA LYS A 55 10.00 9.34 -4.97
C LYS A 55 9.31 8.99 -6.30
N TYR A 56 8.02 8.68 -6.25
CA TYR A 56 7.25 8.43 -7.46
C TYR A 56 7.23 9.67 -8.38
N ARG A 57 7.05 10.87 -7.80
CA ARG A 57 7.07 12.14 -8.56
C ARG A 57 8.45 12.48 -9.12
N GLU A 58 9.53 12.18 -8.39
CA GLU A 58 10.92 12.36 -8.87
C GLU A 58 11.19 11.56 -10.15
N GLY A 59 10.53 10.42 -10.32
CA GLY A 59 10.66 9.58 -11.51
C GLY A 59 9.98 10.12 -12.77
N LEU A 60 9.35 11.30 -12.72
CA LEU A 60 8.59 11.92 -13.83
C LEU A 60 7.68 10.90 -14.55
N PRO A 61 6.67 10.33 -13.86
CA PRO A 61 5.89 9.20 -14.36
C PRO A 61 4.82 9.64 -15.38
N PHE A 62 5.21 10.41 -16.37
CA PHE A 62 4.39 10.96 -17.44
C PHE A 62 5.24 11.15 -18.71
N ILE A 63 4.59 11.37 -19.84
CA ILE A 63 5.27 11.60 -21.12
C ILE A 63 5.85 13.01 -21.11
N ILE A 64 7.15 13.12 -21.39
CA ILE A 64 7.85 14.39 -21.64
C ILE A 64 7.95 14.54 -23.16
N ARG A 65 7.39 15.61 -23.72
CA ARG A 65 7.54 15.95 -25.13
C ARG A 65 8.65 16.98 -25.31
N ASP A 66 9.28 16.97 -26.48
CA ASP A 66 10.38 17.89 -26.79
C ASP A 66 9.94 19.37 -26.76
N ASP A 67 8.66 19.66 -26.97
CA ASP A 67 8.06 21.00 -26.90
C ASP A 67 7.69 21.46 -25.49
N ASP A 68 7.73 20.59 -24.48
CA ASP A 68 7.34 20.91 -23.11
C ASP A 68 8.40 21.78 -22.37
N GLY A 69 9.57 22.01 -22.99
CA GLY A 69 10.59 22.94 -22.50
C GLY A 69 11.18 22.58 -21.13
N VAL A 70 11.07 21.31 -20.73
CA VAL A 70 11.62 20.74 -19.48
C VAL A 70 13.09 20.39 -19.65
#